data_AF-A0A1B9PGU0-F1
#
_entry.id   AF-A0A1B9PGU0-F1
#
_cell.length_a   1.000
_cell.length_b   1.000
_cell.length_c   1.000
_cell.angle_alpha   90.00
_cell.angle_beta   90.00
_cell.angle_gamma   90.00
#
_symmetry.space_group_name_H-M   'P 1'
#
loop_
_entity.id
_entity.type
_entity.pdbx_description
1 polymer ?
#
loop_
_entity_poly.entity_id
_entity_poly.type
_entity_poly.pdbx_seq_one_letter_code
_entity_poly.pdbx_strand_id
1 'polypeptide(L)'
;MLKSRLFEKDRLVQERWHRMNFHRKYSKRLKSLFLVRLYIKLKFEFRAKDIAINKAIATTVYEAKRLDTELFPATKEFFNIGLYFLLVERDIQALKADAFAHPNLSKRSIALRTLLLTIYEWDMGKVTGRRMHNIYQMTNLSDEQKNELVSALKDLKKARKSIESKFALVRHSTIAHREPDALAQYETIEHLDLMKLSKEISIFYIASNRLLKALVSSLLEMRTVPSMLHQIGSSKKSA
;
A
#
# COMPACT_ATOMS: atom_id res chain seq x y z
N MET A 1 17.11 23.69 -47.58
CA MET A 1 16.32 24.94 -47.59
C MET A 1 15.70 25.36 -46.25
N LEU A 2 15.21 24.46 -45.38
CA LEU A 2 14.59 24.88 -44.09
C LEU A 2 15.55 25.38 -43.00
N LYS A 3 16.82 24.94 -43.00
CA LYS A 3 17.79 25.32 -41.97
C LYS A 3 18.28 26.76 -42.11
N SER A 4 18.48 27.27 -43.33
CA SER A 4 18.96 28.65 -43.57
C SER A 4 17.95 29.71 -43.12
N ARG A 5 16.67 29.50 -43.40
CA ARG A 5 15.57 30.40 -42.96
C ARG A 5 15.34 30.45 -41.45
N LEU A 6 15.88 29.49 -40.68
CA LEU A 6 15.72 29.46 -39.22
C LEU A 6 16.76 30.35 -38.53
N PHE A 7 17.98 30.41 -39.08
CA PHE A 7 19.07 31.25 -38.57
C PHE A 7 18.85 32.75 -38.81
N GLU A 8 17.96 33.10 -39.74
CA GLU A 8 17.51 34.48 -40.03
C GLU A 8 16.40 34.95 -39.06
N LYS A 9 15.83 34.06 -38.24
CA LYS A 9 14.73 34.38 -37.31
C LYS A 9 15.25 34.80 -35.95
N ASP A 10 14.39 35.50 -35.20
CA ASP A 10 14.65 35.98 -33.86
C ASP A 10 15.10 34.87 -32.88
N ARG A 11 16.01 35.18 -31.95
CA ARG A 11 16.72 34.19 -31.11
C ARG A 11 15.76 33.30 -30.30
N LEU A 12 14.65 33.88 -29.83
CA LEU A 12 13.59 33.17 -29.09
C LEU A 12 12.91 32.08 -29.94
N VAL A 13 12.73 32.32 -31.24
CA VAL A 13 12.13 31.36 -32.17
C VAL A 13 13.07 30.20 -32.43
N GLN A 14 14.37 30.49 -32.58
CA GLN A 14 15.41 29.47 -32.73
C GLN A 14 15.49 28.58 -31.48
N GLU A 15 15.53 29.17 -30.29
CA GLU A 15 15.56 28.43 -29.02
C GLU A 15 14.34 27.54 -28.84
N ARG A 16 13.13 28.04 -29.14
CA ARG A 16 11.90 27.24 -29.08
C ARG A 16 11.93 26.06 -30.05
N TRP A 17 12.40 26.28 -31.28
CA TRP A 17 12.52 25.22 -32.29
C TRP A 17 13.55 24.16 -31.89
N HIS A 18 14.71 24.58 -31.36
CA HIS A 18 15.72 23.68 -30.82
C HIS A 18 15.21 22.87 -29.63
N ARG A 19 14.51 23.50 -28.67
CA ARG A 19 13.88 22.80 -27.54
C ARG A 19 12.85 21.78 -28.03
N MET A 20 11.98 22.17 -28.97
CA MET A 20 10.96 21.28 -29.53
C MET A 20 11.58 20.07 -30.25
N ASN A 21 12.60 20.28 -31.07
CA ASN A 21 13.31 19.20 -31.75
C ASN A 21 14.10 18.31 -30.79
N PHE A 22 14.72 18.91 -29.77
CA PHE A 22 15.39 18.18 -28.71
C PHE A 22 14.40 17.29 -27.95
N HIS A 23 13.25 17.84 -27.54
CA HIS A 23 12.18 17.06 -26.92
C HIS A 23 11.67 15.96 -27.87
N ARG A 24 11.43 16.25 -29.15
CA ARG A 24 10.95 15.25 -30.11
C ARG A 24 11.95 14.10 -30.29
N LYS A 25 13.25 14.41 -30.33
CA LYS A 25 14.32 13.44 -30.56
C LYS A 25 14.72 12.66 -29.31
N TYR A 26 14.72 13.29 -28.13
CA TYR A 26 15.31 12.74 -26.92
C TYR A 26 14.34 12.52 -25.76
N SER A 27 13.10 13.01 -25.79
CA SER A 27 12.13 12.87 -24.69
C SER A 27 11.96 11.43 -24.19
N LYS A 28 11.80 10.47 -25.11
CA LYS A 28 11.65 9.05 -24.76
C LYS A 28 12.88 8.50 -24.02
N ARG A 29 14.08 8.85 -24.51
CA ARG A 29 15.35 8.42 -23.90
C ARG A 29 15.57 9.07 -22.54
N LEU A 30 15.33 10.38 -22.42
CA LEU A 30 15.42 11.12 -21.16
C LEU A 30 14.43 10.61 -20.12
N LYS A 31 13.18 10.35 -20.53
CA LYS A 31 12.16 9.75 -19.65
C LYS A 31 12.59 8.37 -19.18
N SER A 32 13.13 7.54 -20.06
CA SER A 32 13.65 6.21 -19.70
C SER A 32 14.82 6.31 -18.70
N LEU A 33 15.79 7.19 -18.93
CA LEU A 33 16.92 7.40 -18.03
C LEU A 33 16.46 7.91 -16.65
N PHE A 34 15.52 8.86 -16.64
CA PHE A 34 14.93 9.36 -15.41
C PHE A 34 14.22 8.25 -14.63
N LEU A 35 13.44 7.42 -15.32
CA LEU A 35 12.76 6.27 -14.73
C LEU A 35 13.74 5.24 -14.17
N VAL A 36 14.81 4.89 -14.90
CA VAL A 36 15.85 3.99 -14.40
C VAL A 36 16.49 4.55 -13.12
N ARG A 37 16.86 5.83 -13.12
CA ARG A 37 17.46 6.48 -11.95
C ARG A 37 16.50 6.49 -10.75
N LEU A 38 15.23 6.85 -10.99
CA LEU A 38 14.19 6.84 -9.97
C LEU A 38 13.96 5.43 -9.43
N TYR A 39 13.90 4.43 -10.32
CA TYR A 39 13.71 3.03 -9.96
C TYR A 39 14.81 2.52 -9.04
N ILE A 40 16.08 2.77 -9.39
CA ILE A 40 17.23 2.39 -8.56
C ILE A 40 17.14 3.07 -7.19
N LYS A 41 16.86 4.38 -7.16
CA LYS A 41 16.70 5.14 -5.92
C LYS A 41 15.61 4.54 -5.04
N LEU A 42 14.41 4.32 -5.59
CA LEU A 42 13.27 3.77 -4.85
C LEU A 42 13.57 2.36 -4.35
N LYS A 43 14.19 1.50 -5.17
CA LYS A 43 14.56 0.14 -4.75
C LYS A 43 15.53 0.16 -3.57
N PHE A 44 16.47 1.10 -3.55
CA PHE A 44 17.39 1.26 -2.44
C PHE A 44 16.67 1.77 -1.17
N GLU A 45 15.86 2.83 -1.28
CA GLU A 45 15.08 3.37 -0.15
C GLU A 45 14.10 2.33 0.42
N PHE A 46 13.51 1.52 -0.43
CA PHE A 46 12.54 0.50 -0.05
C PHE A 46 13.15 -0.76 0.55
N ARG A 47 14.45 -0.99 0.34
CA ARG A 47 15.16 -2.14 0.91
C ARG A 47 15.16 -2.12 2.44
N ALA A 48 15.37 -0.95 3.05
CA ALA A 48 15.33 -0.82 4.50
C ALA A 48 13.93 -1.14 5.07
N LYS A 49 12.88 -0.67 4.39
CA LYS A 49 11.49 -0.96 4.77
C LYS A 49 11.16 -2.44 4.60
N ASP A 50 11.61 -3.07 3.53
CA ASP A 50 11.39 -4.49 3.28
C ASP A 50 12.03 -5.37 4.37
N ILE A 51 13.27 -5.05 4.78
CA ILE A 51 13.93 -5.70 5.92
C ILE A 51 13.12 -5.50 7.21
N ALA A 52 12.64 -4.28 7.47
CA ALA A 52 11.87 -3.96 8.66
C ALA A 52 10.53 -4.71 8.71
N ILE A 53 9.80 -4.78 7.59
CA ILE A 53 8.52 -5.51 7.51
C ILE A 53 8.74 -7.00 7.72
N ASN A 54 9.72 -7.60 7.05
CA ASN A 54 10.01 -9.03 7.21
C ASN A 54 10.44 -9.37 8.65
N LYS A 55 11.24 -8.50 9.28
CA LYS A 55 11.58 -8.64 10.70
C LYS A 55 10.35 -8.51 11.60
N ALA A 56 9.47 -7.53 11.35
CA ALA A 56 8.24 -7.37 12.10
C ALA A 56 7.33 -8.60 11.99
N ILE A 57 7.17 -9.16 10.77
CA ILE A 57 6.43 -10.39 10.55
C ILE A 57 7.03 -11.55 11.36
N ALA A 58 8.35 -11.75 11.27
CA ALA A 58 9.02 -12.83 11.98
C ALA A 58 8.85 -12.71 13.50
N THR A 59 9.02 -11.51 14.06
CA THR A 59 8.81 -11.24 15.48
C THR A 59 7.34 -11.46 15.88
N THR A 60 6.39 -10.94 15.11
CA THR A 60 4.95 -11.14 15.37
C THR A 60 4.58 -12.62 15.37
N VAL A 61 5.09 -13.41 14.41
CA VAL A 61 4.85 -14.86 14.36
C VAL A 61 5.47 -15.57 15.55
N TYR A 62 6.70 -15.22 15.92
CA TYR A 62 7.39 -15.80 17.07
C TYR A 62 6.62 -15.55 18.37
N GLU A 63 6.27 -14.30 18.65
CA GLU A 63 5.53 -13.93 19.86
C GLU A 63 4.11 -14.53 19.87
N ALA A 64 3.40 -14.52 18.75
CA ALA A 64 2.06 -15.12 18.65
C ALA A 64 2.05 -16.63 18.90
N LYS A 65 3.13 -17.33 18.52
CA LYS A 65 3.29 -18.78 18.77
C LYS A 65 3.70 -19.07 20.22
N ARG A 66 4.46 -18.18 20.84
CA ARG A 66 4.94 -18.32 22.22
C ARG A 66 3.85 -18.04 23.26
N LEU A 67 2.85 -17.21 22.91
CA LEU A 67 1.76 -16.89 23.81
C LEU A 67 0.92 -18.11 24.18
N ASP A 68 0.72 -18.27 25.48
CA ASP A 68 -0.28 -19.17 26.03
C ASP A 68 -1.69 -18.68 25.64
N THR A 69 -2.42 -19.54 24.93
CA THR A 69 -3.74 -19.20 24.39
C THR A 69 -4.81 -19.22 25.46
N GLU A 70 -4.62 -20.00 26.51
CA GLU A 70 -5.55 -20.07 27.65
C GLU A 70 -5.42 -18.80 28.49
N LEU A 71 -4.22 -18.27 28.67
CA LEU A 71 -4.01 -17.07 29.50
C LEU A 71 -4.22 -15.76 28.73
N PHE A 72 -3.84 -15.70 27.45
CA PHE A 72 -3.84 -14.45 26.66
C PHE A 72 -4.52 -14.59 25.28
N PRO A 73 -5.79 -15.05 25.23
CA PRO A 73 -6.49 -15.27 23.96
C PRO A 73 -6.62 -13.98 23.14
N ALA A 74 -6.97 -12.86 23.78
CA ALA A 74 -7.15 -11.58 23.10
C ALA A 74 -5.85 -11.03 22.51
N THR A 75 -4.72 -11.16 23.23
CA THR A 75 -3.41 -10.74 22.70
C THR A 75 -3.00 -11.57 21.49
N LYS A 76 -3.29 -12.89 21.50
CA LYS A 76 -3.03 -13.75 20.34
C LYS A 76 -3.89 -13.39 19.13
N GLU A 77 -5.18 -13.11 19.34
CA GLU A 77 -6.05 -12.61 18.26
C GLU A 77 -5.56 -11.26 17.72
N PHE A 78 -5.11 -10.36 18.59
CA PHE A 78 -4.57 -9.07 18.19
C PHE A 78 -3.29 -9.21 17.35
N PHE A 79 -2.39 -10.13 17.71
CA PHE A 79 -1.23 -10.46 16.88
C PHE A 79 -1.63 -11.00 15.51
N ASN A 80 -2.70 -11.81 15.41
CA ASN A 80 -3.21 -12.28 14.12
C ASN A 80 -3.74 -11.12 13.25
N ILE A 81 -4.40 -10.12 13.84
CA ILE A 81 -4.82 -8.89 13.13
C ILE A 81 -3.58 -8.12 12.63
N GLY A 82 -2.57 -7.96 13.48
CA GLY A 82 -1.30 -7.31 13.11
C GLY A 82 -0.56 -8.07 12.00
N LEU A 83 -0.53 -9.40 12.06
CA LEU A 83 0.08 -10.24 11.03
C LEU A 83 -0.67 -10.11 9.70
N TYR A 84 -2.00 -10.12 9.71
CA TYR A 84 -2.81 -9.91 8.52
C TYR A 84 -2.51 -8.55 7.86
N PHE A 85 -2.36 -7.49 8.65
CA PHE A 85 -1.92 -6.17 8.18
C PHE A 85 -0.51 -6.23 7.55
N LEU A 86 0.46 -6.82 8.25
CA LEU A 86 1.87 -6.84 7.83
C LEU A 86 2.10 -7.65 6.54
N LEU A 87 1.38 -8.75 6.35
CA LEU A 87 1.48 -9.57 5.14
C LEU A 87 1.08 -8.76 3.90
N VAL A 88 -0.02 -8.00 3.98
CA VAL A 88 -0.45 -7.16 2.88
C VAL A 88 0.52 -6.00 2.65
N GLU A 89 1.01 -5.36 3.71
CA GLU A 89 2.01 -4.30 3.58
C GLU A 89 3.31 -4.78 2.92
N ARG A 90 3.75 -6.02 3.19
CA ARG A 90 4.89 -6.64 2.50
C ARG A 90 4.62 -6.78 1.01
N ASP A 91 3.46 -7.31 0.63
CA ASP A 91 3.11 -7.54 -0.77
C ASP A 91 3.00 -6.21 -1.54
N ILE A 92 2.39 -5.19 -0.92
CA ILE A 92 2.38 -3.82 -1.45
C ILE A 92 3.82 -3.28 -1.58
N GLN A 93 4.65 -3.41 -0.54
CA GLN A 93 6.03 -2.92 -0.54
C GLN A 93 6.87 -3.54 -1.66
N ALA A 94 6.69 -4.83 -1.95
CA ALA A 94 7.36 -5.54 -3.04
C ALA A 94 7.00 -4.95 -4.42
N LEU A 95 5.76 -4.47 -4.59
CA LEU A 95 5.26 -3.98 -5.88
C LEU A 95 5.50 -2.47 -6.11
N LYS A 96 5.68 -1.67 -5.05
CA LYS A 96 5.76 -0.19 -5.16
C LYS A 96 6.80 0.30 -6.17
N ALA A 97 8.06 -0.15 -6.05
CA ALA A 97 9.12 0.36 -6.92
C ALA A 97 8.84 0.03 -8.39
N ASP A 98 8.37 -1.19 -8.65
CA ASP A 98 8.06 -1.64 -10.00
C ASP A 98 6.85 -0.89 -10.57
N ALA A 99 5.79 -0.72 -9.77
CA ALA A 99 4.57 -0.02 -10.15
C ALA A 99 4.82 1.45 -10.50
N PHE A 100 5.69 2.17 -9.77
CA PHE A 100 5.87 3.61 -9.99
C PHE A 100 6.96 3.96 -10.99
N ALA A 101 8.06 3.19 -11.03
CA ALA A 101 9.27 3.64 -11.70
C ALA A 101 9.89 2.63 -12.66
N HIS A 102 9.37 1.40 -12.78
CA HIS A 102 10.01 0.40 -13.65
C HIS A 102 10.16 0.94 -15.09
N PRO A 103 11.35 0.80 -15.71
CA PRO A 103 11.62 1.37 -17.04
C PRO A 103 10.84 0.68 -18.17
N ASN A 104 10.62 -0.63 -18.05
CA ASN A 104 9.74 -1.38 -18.94
C ASN A 104 8.26 -1.11 -18.60
N LEU A 105 7.50 -0.63 -19.59
CA LEU A 105 6.08 -0.27 -19.47
C LEU A 105 5.19 -1.46 -19.08
N SER A 106 5.39 -2.62 -19.69
CA SER A 106 4.60 -3.81 -19.42
C SER A 106 4.78 -4.29 -17.98
N LYS A 107 6.03 -4.35 -17.50
CA LYS A 107 6.33 -4.69 -16.10
C LYS A 107 5.71 -3.68 -15.13
N ARG A 108 5.83 -2.38 -15.43
CA ARG A 108 5.22 -1.32 -14.63
C ARG A 108 3.69 -1.45 -14.57
N SER A 109 3.05 -1.68 -15.71
CA SER A 109 1.60 -1.83 -15.82
C SER A 109 1.09 -3.06 -15.08
N ILE A 110 1.77 -4.20 -15.17
CA ILE A 110 1.43 -5.39 -14.38
C ILE A 110 1.59 -5.09 -12.89
N ALA A 111 2.75 -4.58 -12.46
CA ALA A 111 3.01 -4.28 -11.05
C ALA A 111 1.98 -3.29 -10.47
N LEU A 112 1.60 -2.27 -11.25
CA LEU A 112 0.55 -1.32 -10.88
C LEU A 112 -0.81 -2.01 -10.70
N ARG A 113 -1.25 -2.81 -11.68
CA ARG A 113 -2.55 -3.51 -11.59
C ARG A 113 -2.57 -4.49 -10.42
N THR A 114 -1.47 -5.19 -10.17
CA THR A 114 -1.33 -6.09 -9.01
C THR A 114 -1.39 -5.29 -7.70
N LEU A 115 -0.64 -4.18 -7.59
CA LEU A 115 -0.66 -3.31 -6.40
C LEU A 115 -2.08 -2.84 -6.08
N LEU A 116 -2.80 -2.41 -7.10
CA LEU A 116 -4.18 -1.93 -6.97
C LEU A 116 -5.16 -3.03 -6.58
N LEU A 117 -4.98 -4.22 -7.16
CA LEU A 117 -5.75 -5.39 -6.76
C LEU A 117 -5.49 -5.77 -5.31
N THR A 118 -4.22 -5.77 -4.87
CA THR A 118 -3.84 -6.01 -3.48
C THR A 118 -4.53 -5.02 -2.53
N ILE A 119 -4.54 -3.73 -2.88
CA ILE A 119 -5.25 -2.70 -2.09
C ILE A 119 -6.76 -2.94 -2.09
N TYR A 120 -7.35 -3.22 -3.25
CA TYR A 120 -8.77 -3.51 -3.41
C TYR A 120 -9.23 -4.67 -2.52
N GLU A 121 -8.48 -5.79 -2.55
CA GLU A 121 -8.84 -7.03 -1.84
C GLU A 121 -8.53 -7.00 -0.34
N TRP A 122 -7.73 -6.03 0.11
CA TRP A 122 -7.36 -5.88 1.50
C TRP A 122 -8.50 -5.34 2.35
N ASP A 123 -9.28 -6.24 2.93
CA ASP A 123 -10.38 -5.90 3.85
C ASP A 123 -10.05 -6.32 5.29
N MET A 124 -9.58 -5.34 6.09
CA MET A 124 -9.36 -5.52 7.53
C MET A 124 -10.65 -5.91 8.29
N GLY A 125 -11.84 -5.70 7.73
CA GLY A 125 -13.10 -6.15 8.32
C GLY A 125 -13.17 -7.66 8.52
N LYS A 126 -12.47 -8.44 7.67
CA LYS A 126 -12.37 -9.90 7.76
C LYS A 126 -11.73 -10.40 9.05
N VAL A 127 -10.83 -9.62 9.64
CA VAL A 127 -10.08 -9.99 10.85
C VAL A 127 -10.44 -9.15 12.08
N THR A 128 -11.07 -7.99 11.90
CA THR A 128 -11.40 -7.08 13.02
C THR A 128 -12.81 -7.25 13.57
N GLY A 129 -13.86 -7.43 12.76
CA GLY A 129 -15.29 -7.42 13.14
C GLY A 129 -15.66 -7.72 14.61
N ARG A 130 -16.21 -8.91 14.91
CA ARG A 130 -16.57 -9.32 16.28
C ARG A 130 -15.34 -9.54 17.17
N ARG A 131 -14.22 -9.98 16.58
CA ARG A 131 -12.97 -10.28 17.29
C ARG A 131 -12.43 -9.07 18.05
N MET A 132 -12.44 -7.89 17.42
CA MET A 132 -11.94 -6.67 18.03
C MET A 132 -12.80 -6.22 19.23
N HIS A 133 -14.11 -6.47 19.20
CA HIS A 133 -14.96 -6.22 20.35
C HIS A 133 -14.56 -7.09 21.56
N ASN A 134 -14.32 -8.38 21.32
CA ASN A 134 -13.84 -9.30 22.35
C ASN A 134 -12.47 -8.88 22.89
N ILE A 135 -11.55 -8.48 22.00
CA ILE A 135 -10.24 -7.98 22.38
C ILE A 135 -10.40 -6.80 23.33
N TYR A 136 -11.21 -5.79 22.98
CA TYR A 136 -11.42 -4.61 23.83
C TYR A 136 -11.96 -4.94 25.22
N GLN A 137 -12.86 -5.93 25.32
CA GLN A 137 -13.39 -6.38 26.59
C GLN A 137 -12.34 -7.11 27.43
N MET A 138 -11.56 -7.99 26.80
CA MET A 138 -10.59 -8.83 27.49
C MET A 138 -9.30 -8.11 27.88
N THR A 139 -8.89 -7.08 27.13
CA THR A 139 -7.63 -6.37 27.35
C THR A 139 -7.78 -5.11 28.18
N ASN A 140 -9.02 -4.66 28.42
CA ASN A 140 -9.32 -3.37 29.08
C ASN A 140 -8.53 -2.19 28.49
N LEU A 141 -8.45 -2.12 27.16
CA LEU A 141 -7.84 -0.98 26.48
C LEU A 141 -8.54 0.32 26.89
N SER A 142 -7.77 1.40 26.99
CA SER A 142 -8.28 2.74 27.20
C SER A 142 -9.21 3.15 26.06
N ASP A 143 -10.22 3.96 26.38
CA ASP A 143 -11.16 4.44 25.37
C ASP A 143 -10.45 5.30 24.32
N GLU A 144 -9.35 5.95 24.67
CA GLU A 144 -8.48 6.65 23.74
C GLU A 144 -7.89 5.69 22.68
N GLN A 145 -7.25 4.59 23.09
CA GLN A 145 -6.71 3.62 22.13
C GLN A 145 -7.79 2.93 21.32
N LYS A 146 -8.93 2.57 21.94
CA LYS A 146 -10.07 1.99 21.21
C LYS A 146 -10.55 2.94 20.12
N ASN A 147 -10.74 4.22 20.46
CA ASN A 147 -11.23 5.23 19.53
C ASN A 147 -10.22 5.49 18.40
N GLU A 148 -8.92 5.56 18.71
CA GLU A 148 -7.89 5.75 17.69
C GLU A 148 -7.82 4.56 16.73
N LEU A 149 -7.87 3.33 17.25
CA LEU A 149 -7.85 2.13 16.42
C LEU A 149 -9.09 2.01 15.53
N VAL A 150 -10.28 2.29 16.08
CA VAL A 150 -11.54 2.32 15.31
C VAL A 150 -11.49 3.42 14.24
N SER A 151 -10.98 4.60 14.58
CA SER A 151 -10.83 5.72 13.65
C SER A 151 -9.88 5.37 12.51
N ALA A 152 -8.71 4.82 12.82
CA ALA A 152 -7.73 4.40 11.82
C ALA A 152 -8.25 3.29 10.89
N LEU A 153 -9.00 2.31 11.42
CA LEU A 153 -9.68 1.29 10.61
C LEU A 153 -10.74 1.89 9.67
N LYS A 154 -11.51 2.87 10.15
CA LYS A 154 -12.49 3.60 9.33
C LYS A 154 -11.81 4.38 8.21
N ASP A 155 -10.71 5.05 8.49
CA ASP A 155 -9.94 5.81 7.50
C ASP A 155 -9.35 4.89 6.43
N LEU A 156 -8.74 3.77 6.83
CA LEU A 156 -8.23 2.78 5.88
C LEU A 156 -9.37 2.24 4.99
N LYS A 157 -10.52 1.91 5.58
CA LYS A 157 -11.70 1.45 4.83
C LYS A 157 -12.21 2.49 3.84
N LYS A 158 -12.25 3.78 4.23
CA LYS A 158 -12.65 4.88 3.34
C LYS A 158 -11.65 5.06 2.20
N ALA A 159 -10.36 5.06 2.50
CA ALA A 159 -9.31 5.20 1.49
C ALA A 159 -9.34 4.04 0.48
N ARG A 160 -9.51 2.82 0.98
CA ARG A 160 -9.73 1.63 0.14
C ARG A 160 -10.94 1.80 -0.76
N LYS A 161 -12.11 2.15 -0.22
CA LYS A 161 -13.34 2.36 -1.02
C LYS A 161 -13.19 3.41 -2.12
N SER A 162 -12.41 4.46 -1.87
CA SER A 162 -12.09 5.48 -2.88
C SER A 162 -11.27 4.91 -4.04
N ILE A 163 -10.35 3.99 -3.74
CA ILE A 163 -9.61 3.24 -4.75
C ILE A 163 -10.59 2.28 -5.46
N GLU A 164 -11.39 1.50 -4.72
CA GLU A 164 -12.34 0.55 -5.32
C GLU A 164 -13.26 1.20 -6.36
N SER A 165 -13.82 2.37 -6.07
CA SER A 165 -14.72 3.07 -7.00
C SER A 165 -14.02 3.53 -8.28
N LYS A 166 -12.74 3.92 -8.20
CA LYS A 166 -11.94 4.37 -9.35
C LYS A 166 -11.33 3.22 -10.16
N PHE A 167 -11.25 2.02 -9.58
CA PHE A 167 -10.54 0.88 -10.15
C PHE A 167 -11.40 -0.34 -10.44
N ALA A 168 -12.72 -0.26 -10.24
CA ALA A 168 -13.63 -1.37 -10.47
C ALA A 168 -13.46 -2.01 -11.87
N LEU A 169 -13.28 -1.18 -12.91
CA LEU A 169 -13.06 -1.64 -14.28
C LEU A 169 -11.67 -2.28 -14.49
N VAL A 170 -10.63 -1.71 -13.88
CA VAL A 170 -9.24 -2.17 -14.02
C VAL A 170 -9.04 -3.56 -13.38
N ARG A 171 -9.85 -3.93 -12.39
CA ARG A 171 -9.83 -5.25 -11.73
C ARG A 171 -10.04 -6.42 -12.70
N HIS A 172 -10.94 -6.26 -13.66
CA HIS A 172 -11.19 -7.26 -14.70
C HIS A 172 -10.04 -7.32 -15.71
N SER A 173 -9.23 -6.26 -15.76
CA SER A 173 -8.06 -6.17 -16.61
C SER A 173 -6.73 -6.51 -15.92
N THR A 174 -6.71 -6.93 -14.64
CA THR A 174 -5.46 -7.23 -13.91
C THR A 174 -4.66 -8.37 -14.52
N ILE A 175 -5.32 -9.38 -15.10
CA ILE A 175 -4.69 -10.49 -15.81
C ILE A 175 -5.33 -10.61 -17.20
N ALA A 176 -4.50 -10.74 -18.24
CA ALA A 176 -4.90 -10.80 -19.65
C ALA A 176 -5.65 -12.10 -19.96
N HIS A 177 -6.98 -12.12 -19.78
CA HIS A 177 -7.95 -13.20 -20.04
C HIS A 177 -9.25 -13.08 -19.23
N ARG A 178 -9.34 -12.16 -18.25
CA ARG A 178 -10.55 -11.99 -17.44
C ARG A 178 -11.69 -11.28 -18.17
N GLU A 179 -11.37 -10.52 -19.21
CA GLU A 179 -12.33 -9.81 -20.05
C GLU A 179 -12.39 -10.51 -21.41
N PRO A 180 -13.57 -10.94 -21.89
CA PRO A 180 -13.72 -11.57 -23.21
C PRO A 180 -13.36 -10.63 -24.37
N ASP A 181 -13.55 -9.32 -24.20
CA ASP A 181 -13.09 -8.32 -25.18
C ASP A 181 -11.61 -7.98 -24.97
N ALA A 182 -10.76 -8.63 -25.75
CA ALA A 182 -9.31 -8.43 -25.71
C ALA A 182 -8.87 -7.01 -26.10
N LEU A 183 -9.63 -6.31 -26.97
CA LEU A 183 -9.31 -4.95 -27.38
C LEU A 183 -9.62 -3.96 -26.25
N ALA A 184 -10.80 -4.07 -25.65
CA ALA A 184 -11.17 -3.26 -24.49
C ALA A 184 -10.20 -3.49 -23.30
N GLN A 185 -9.76 -4.74 -23.10
CA GLN A 185 -8.74 -5.06 -22.11
C GLN A 185 -7.40 -4.41 -22.43
N TYR A 186 -6.94 -4.48 -23.68
CA TYR A 186 -5.69 -3.84 -24.12
C TYR A 186 -5.71 -2.33 -23.89
N GLU A 187 -6.79 -1.65 -24.29
CA GLU A 187 -6.96 -0.20 -24.10
C GLU A 187 -6.97 0.18 -22.62
N THR A 188 -7.67 -0.58 -21.78
CA THR A 188 -7.72 -0.36 -20.33
C THR A 188 -6.32 -0.48 -19.70
N ILE A 189 -5.52 -1.45 -20.14
CA ILE A 189 -4.16 -1.69 -19.65
C ILE A 189 -3.19 -0.61 -20.13
N GLU A 190 -3.29 -0.19 -21.39
CA GLU A 190 -2.41 0.82 -22.00
C GLU A 190 -2.68 2.22 -21.43
N HIS A 191 -3.95 2.56 -21.18
CA HIS A 191 -4.38 3.87 -20.70
C HIS A 191 -4.44 4.00 -19.17
N LEU A 192 -3.97 2.98 -18.43
CA LEU A 192 -3.92 3.03 -16.98
C LEU A 192 -2.95 4.12 -16.49
N ASP A 193 -3.51 5.26 -16.09
CA ASP A 193 -2.75 6.45 -15.72
C ASP A 193 -2.55 6.58 -14.20
N LEU A 194 -1.36 6.17 -13.74
CA LEU A 194 -0.87 6.35 -12.37
C LEU A 194 -1.10 7.76 -11.80
N MET A 195 -1.00 8.80 -12.61
CA MET A 195 -1.13 10.18 -12.13
C MET A 195 -2.54 10.46 -11.63
N LYS A 196 -3.56 9.90 -12.29
CA LYS A 196 -4.97 10.04 -11.87
C LYS A 196 -5.30 9.37 -10.53
N LEU A 197 -4.38 8.54 -10.05
CA LEU A 197 -4.58 7.60 -8.94
C LEU A 197 -3.59 7.84 -7.79
N SER A 198 -2.57 8.66 -8.08
CA SER A 198 -1.50 9.02 -7.15
C SER A 198 -2.04 9.63 -5.85
N LYS A 199 -3.11 10.44 -5.94
CA LYS A 199 -3.76 11.06 -4.79
C LYS A 199 -4.39 10.02 -3.88
N GLU A 200 -5.18 9.11 -4.42
CA GLU A 200 -5.90 8.09 -3.67
C GLU A 200 -4.94 7.08 -3.06
N ILE A 201 -3.92 6.66 -3.81
CA ILE A 201 -2.87 5.78 -3.30
C ILE A 201 -2.10 6.47 -2.15
N SER A 202 -1.85 7.78 -2.25
CA SER A 202 -1.20 8.53 -1.17
C SER A 202 -2.08 8.60 0.10
N ILE A 203 -3.37 8.90 -0.06
CA ILE A 203 -4.35 8.90 1.05
C ILE A 203 -4.39 7.52 1.72
N PHE A 204 -4.38 6.46 0.91
CA PHE A 204 -4.35 5.10 1.41
C PHE A 204 -3.09 4.79 2.22
N TYR A 205 -1.90 5.19 1.77
CA TYR A 205 -0.68 5.00 2.56
C TYR A 205 -0.66 5.80 3.86
N ILE A 206 -1.25 7.00 3.87
CA ILE A 206 -1.42 7.80 5.09
C ILE A 206 -2.31 7.04 6.09
N ALA A 207 -3.45 6.52 5.61
CA ALA A 207 -4.37 5.75 6.44
C ALA A 207 -3.75 4.43 6.95
N SER A 208 -3.01 3.71 6.10
CA SER A 208 -2.28 2.49 6.50
C SER A 208 -1.24 2.79 7.59
N ASN A 209 -0.45 3.85 7.42
CA ASN A 209 0.53 4.26 8.42
C ASN A 209 -0.11 4.68 9.75
N ARG A 210 -1.28 5.36 9.70
CA ARG A 210 -2.05 5.67 10.91
C ARG A 210 -2.50 4.38 11.62
N LEU A 211 -3.00 3.40 10.88
CA LEU A 211 -3.40 2.11 11.45
C LEU A 211 -2.22 1.36 12.07
N LEU A 212 -1.06 1.32 11.40
CA LEU A 212 0.14 0.71 11.97
C LEU A 212 0.50 1.34 13.32
N LYS A 213 0.48 2.67 13.43
CA LYS A 213 0.73 3.37 14.70
C LYS A 213 -0.29 2.99 15.76
N ALA A 214 -1.58 3.00 15.44
CA ALA A 214 -2.64 2.62 16.37
C ALA A 214 -2.51 1.16 16.85
N LEU A 215 -2.15 0.23 15.96
CA LEU A 215 -1.88 -1.17 16.29
C LEU A 215 -0.69 -1.30 17.26
N VAL A 216 0.41 -0.58 16.99
CA VAL A 216 1.59 -0.60 17.87
C VAL A 216 1.28 -0.01 19.24
N SER A 217 0.60 1.13 19.31
CA SER A 217 0.21 1.76 20.57
C SER A 217 -0.71 0.86 21.40
N SER A 218 -1.71 0.24 20.75
CA SER A 218 -2.62 -0.71 21.40
C SER A 218 -1.85 -1.94 21.92
N LEU A 219 -0.91 -2.49 21.14
CA LEU A 219 -0.09 -3.62 21.57
C LEU A 219 0.77 -3.27 22.80
N LEU A 220 1.33 -2.06 22.84
CA LEU A 220 2.11 -1.59 23.99
C LEU A 220 1.26 -1.47 25.24
N GLU A 221 0.02 -0.98 25.12
CA GLU A 221 -0.90 -0.89 26.25
C GLU A 221 -1.35 -2.30 26.72
N MET A 222 -1.62 -3.21 25.78
CA MET A 222 -1.97 -4.60 26.10
C MET A 222 -0.87 -5.36 26.86
N ARG A 223 0.39 -4.93 26.71
CA ARG A 223 1.56 -5.48 27.45
C ARG A 223 1.63 -4.98 28.90
N THR A 224 0.82 -4.02 29.30
CA THR A 224 0.85 -3.51 30.67
C THR A 224 0.34 -4.55 31.67
N VAL A 225 0.87 -4.54 32.90
CA VAL A 225 0.46 -5.46 33.97
C VAL A 225 -1.05 -5.44 34.21
N PRO A 226 -1.73 -4.27 34.28
CA PRO A 226 -3.19 -4.23 34.44
C PRO A 226 -3.93 -4.96 33.31
N SER A 227 -3.52 -4.75 32.05
CA SER A 227 -4.13 -5.40 30.88
C SER A 227 -3.90 -6.91 30.85
N MET A 228 -2.70 -7.36 31.25
CA MET A 228 -2.40 -8.80 31.34
C MET A 228 -3.22 -9.48 32.44
N LEU A 229 -3.34 -8.87 33.62
CA LEU A 229 -4.15 -9.40 34.71
C LEU A 229 -5.64 -9.44 34.33
N HIS A 230 -6.14 -8.43 33.62
CA HIS A 230 -7.52 -8.40 33.16
C HIS A 230 -7.83 -9.54 32.18
N GLN A 231 -6.90 -9.84 31.27
CA GLN A 231 -7.04 -10.96 30.33
C GLN A 231 -7.09 -12.30 31.07
N ILE A 232 -6.18 -12.53 32.01
CA ILE A 232 -6.16 -13.78 32.81
C ILE A 232 -7.47 -13.93 33.60
N GLY A 233 -7.95 -12.85 34.22
CA GLY A 233 -9.21 -12.85 34.97
C GLY A 233 -10.44 -13.08 34.09
N SER A 234 -10.44 -12.54 32.87
CA SER A 234 -11.55 -12.68 31.91
C SER A 234 -11.57 -14.05 31.24
N SER A 235 -10.40 -14.64 30.98
CA SER A 235 -10.27 -15.98 30.43
C SER A 235 -10.86 -17.04 31.37
N LYS A 236 -10.58 -16.94 32.67
CA LYS A 236 -11.15 -17.85 33.70
C LYS A 236 -12.67 -17.77 33.85
N LYS A 237 -13.32 -16.71 33.38
CA LYS A 237 -14.79 -16.56 33.40
C LYS A 237 -15.48 -17.09 32.15
N SER A 238 -14.70 -17.40 31.10
CA SER A 238 -15.19 -17.86 29.81
C SER A 238 -14.87 -19.33 29.50
N ALA A 239 -14.07 -19.97 30.36
CA ALA A 239 -13.91 -21.43 30.47
C ALA A 239 -14.94 -22.00 31.46
#